data_AF-A0A2N6A1C7-F1
#
_entry.id   AF-A0A2N6A1C7-F1
#
_cell.length_a   1.000
_cell.length_b   1.000
_cell.length_c   1.000
_cell.angle_alpha   90.00
_cell.angle_beta   90.00
_cell.angle_gamma   90.00
#
_symmetry.space_group_name_H-M   'P 1'
#
loop_
_entity.id
_entity.type
_entity.pdbx_description
1 polymer ?
#
loop_
_entity_poly.entity_id
_entity_poly.type
_entity_poly.pdbx_seq_one_letter_code
_entity_poly.pdbx_strand_id
1 'polypeptide(L)'
;MKYLKNKNKVLLASIFVFTPLISRAADLPNPLKADDVPTLVSYMVRGLLGISGAIALLMLVWGGITWMTSSGNADRVKRGRDTIVWAIFGLIAIFMSYAIINFLFETALAQ
;
A
#
# COMPACT_ATOMS: atom_id res chain seq x y z
N MET A 1 -23.76 -29.58 57.80
CA MET A 1 -22.93 -29.77 56.59
C MET A 1 -23.25 -28.72 55.50
N LYS A 2 -23.18 -27.41 55.78
CA LYS A 2 -23.60 -26.34 54.83
C LYS A 2 -22.43 -25.52 54.25
N TYR A 3 -21.20 -25.81 54.65
CA TYR A 3 -20.00 -25.05 54.30
C TYR A 3 -19.26 -25.54 53.04
N LEU A 4 -19.57 -26.73 52.52
CA LEU A 4 -18.86 -27.32 51.38
C LEU A 4 -19.39 -26.86 50.00
N LYS A 5 -20.59 -26.25 49.94
CA LYS A 5 -21.24 -25.86 48.66
C LYS A 5 -20.80 -24.49 48.12
N ASN A 6 -20.17 -23.64 48.93
CA ASN A 6 -19.79 -22.26 48.57
C ASN A 6 -18.35 -22.13 48.06
N LYS A 7 -17.44 -23.03 48.45
CA LYS A 7 -16.03 -23.01 48.03
C LYS A 7 -15.88 -23.08 46.50
N ASN A 8 -16.71 -23.88 45.82
CA ASN A 8 -16.69 -24.03 44.36
C ASN A 8 -17.25 -22.80 43.63
N LYS A 9 -18.18 -22.06 44.25
CA LYS A 9 -18.72 -20.80 43.71
C LYS A 9 -17.72 -19.65 43.83
N VAL A 10 -16.98 -19.61 44.94
CA VAL A 10 -15.89 -18.64 45.17
C VAL A 10 -14.70 -18.91 44.23
N LEU A 11 -14.39 -20.18 43.96
CA LEU A 11 -13.38 -20.56 42.96
C LEU A 11 -13.79 -20.16 41.53
N LEU A 12 -15.06 -20.37 41.14
CA LEU A 12 -15.59 -19.92 39.84
C LEU A 12 -15.60 -18.39 39.71
N ALA A 13 -15.95 -17.66 40.78
CA ALA A 13 -15.90 -16.20 40.77
C ALA A 13 -14.47 -15.67 40.65
N SER A 14 -13.48 -16.32 41.27
CA SER A 14 -12.07 -15.94 41.13
C SER A 14 -11.55 -16.13 39.70
N ILE A 15 -11.99 -17.17 39.00
CA ILE A 15 -11.65 -17.39 37.58
C ILE A 15 -12.24 -16.28 36.70
N PHE A 16 -13.47 -15.83 36.97
CA PHE A 16 -14.15 -14.79 36.18
C PHE A 16 -13.57 -13.37 36.38
N VAL A 17 -12.92 -13.11 37.51
CA VAL A 17 -12.20 -11.85 37.79
C VAL A 17 -10.74 -11.90 37.28
N PHE A 18 -10.19 -13.09 37.06
CA PHE A 18 -8.85 -13.30 36.51
C PHE A 18 -8.81 -13.47 34.98
N THR A 19 -9.93 -13.79 34.32
CA THR A 19 -10.02 -13.86 32.85
C THR A 19 -9.71 -12.55 32.10
N PRO A 20 -9.95 -11.32 32.60
CA PRO A 20 -9.53 -10.13 31.87
C PRO A 20 -8.01 -9.89 31.93
N LEU A 21 -7.24 -10.63 32.74
CA LEU A 21 -5.77 -10.46 32.84
C LEU A 21 -4.98 -11.28 31.79
N ILE A 22 -5.59 -12.29 31.16
CA ILE A 22 -4.94 -13.12 30.12
C ILE A 22 -5.35 -12.67 28.71
N SER A 23 -6.43 -11.90 28.56
CA SER A 23 -6.87 -11.34 27.27
C SER A 23 -6.10 -10.09 26.81
N ARG A 24 -4.84 -9.91 27.21
CA ARG A 24 -3.94 -9.05 26.43
C ARG A 24 -3.32 -9.92 25.35
N ALA A 25 -3.89 -9.89 24.16
CA ALA A 25 -3.15 -10.29 22.97
C ALA A 25 -1.82 -9.54 22.99
N ALA A 26 -0.70 -10.26 22.97
CA ALA A 26 0.59 -9.64 22.80
C ALA A 26 0.59 -8.98 21.42
N ASP A 27 0.58 -7.66 21.38
CA ASP A 27 0.79 -6.91 20.14
C ASP A 27 2.22 -7.22 19.68
N LEU A 28 2.34 -8.24 18.82
CA LEU A 28 3.56 -8.54 18.10
C LEU A 28 3.89 -7.29 17.28
N PRO A 29 5.05 -6.64 17.50
CA PRO A 29 5.41 -5.44 16.76
C PRO A 29 5.48 -5.81 15.29
N ASN A 30 4.45 -5.40 14.54
CA ASN A 30 4.29 -5.69 13.12
C ASN A 30 5.29 -4.83 12.35
N PRO A 31 6.43 -5.37 11.86
CA PRO A 31 7.43 -4.56 11.15
C PRO A 31 6.89 -4.03 9.81
N LEU A 32 5.74 -4.56 9.35
CA LEU A 32 5.08 -4.16 8.13
C LEU A 32 3.99 -3.10 8.35
N LYS A 33 3.60 -2.81 9.61
CA LYS A 33 2.51 -1.86 9.98
C LYS A 33 1.25 -2.01 9.11
N ALA A 34 0.97 -3.24 8.70
CA ALA A 34 -0.15 -3.59 7.84
C ALA A 34 -1.09 -4.46 8.68
N ASP A 35 -1.97 -3.79 9.41
CA ASP A 35 -2.92 -4.44 10.31
C ASP A 35 -4.18 -4.87 9.54
N ASP A 36 -4.38 -4.34 8.32
CA ASP A 36 -5.45 -4.69 7.39
C ASP A 36 -4.93 -4.93 5.97
N VAL A 37 -5.68 -5.71 5.18
CA VAL A 37 -5.45 -5.95 3.73
C VAL A 37 -5.18 -4.65 2.95
N PRO A 38 -5.92 -3.55 3.17
CA PRO A 38 -5.74 -2.34 2.39
C PRO A 38 -4.45 -1.57 2.72
N THR A 39 -3.95 -1.65 3.95
CA THR A 39 -2.67 -1.06 4.36
C THR A 39 -1.51 -1.80 3.71
N LEU A 40 -1.59 -3.14 3.61
CA LEU A 40 -0.60 -3.95 2.91
C LEU A 40 -0.52 -3.59 1.42
N VAL A 41 -1.67 -3.47 0.76
CA VAL A 41 -1.76 -3.05 -0.66
C VAL A 41 -1.16 -1.65 -0.84
N SER A 42 -1.44 -0.72 0.06
CA SER A 42 -0.92 0.65 -0.01
C SER A 42 0.61 0.70 0.03
N TYR A 43 1.26 -0.13 0.86
CA TYR A 43 2.72 -0.21 0.90
C TYR A 43 3.30 -0.77 -0.40
N MET A 44 2.70 -1.84 -0.95
CA MET A 44 3.15 -2.42 -2.22
C MET A 44 3.00 -1.43 -3.38
N VAL A 45 1.86 -0.75 -3.44
CA VAL A 45 1.59 0.26 -4.47
C VAL A 45 2.60 1.41 -4.38
N ARG A 46 2.89 1.93 -3.17
CA ARG A 46 3.90 2.99 -3.00
C ARG A 46 5.29 2.57 -3.46
N GLY A 47 5.70 1.33 -3.16
CA GLY A 47 6.96 0.77 -3.65
C GLY A 47 7.02 0.68 -5.18
N LEU A 48 5.96 0.14 -5.80
CA LEU A 48 5.85 0.05 -7.26
C LEU A 48 5.75 1.42 -7.93
N LEU A 49 5.11 2.40 -7.30
CA LEU A 49 5.03 3.78 -7.79
C LEU A 49 6.41 4.44 -7.83
N GLY A 50 7.22 4.25 -6.80
CA GLY A 50 8.58 4.81 -6.75
C GLY A 50 9.46 4.26 -7.89
N ILE A 51 9.42 2.94 -8.09
CA ILE A 51 10.21 2.27 -9.14
C ILE A 51 9.71 2.67 -10.54
N SER A 52 8.39 2.63 -10.76
CA SER A 52 7.80 2.98 -12.06
C SER A 52 8.01 4.45 -12.42
N GLY A 53 7.90 5.37 -11.45
CA GLY A 53 8.22 6.79 -11.65
C GLY A 53 9.68 7.02 -12.05
N ALA A 54 10.64 6.30 -11.43
CA ALA A 54 12.05 6.38 -11.80
C ALA A 54 12.30 5.87 -13.23
N ILE A 55 11.68 4.75 -13.62
CA ILE A 55 11.78 4.19 -14.97
C ILE A 55 11.16 5.14 -16.00
N ALA A 56 10.00 5.71 -15.70
CA ALA A 56 9.32 6.67 -16.58
C ALA A 56 10.19 7.91 -16.83
N LEU A 57 10.86 8.43 -15.80
CA LEU A 57 11.79 9.55 -15.94
C LEU A 57 12.98 9.20 -16.85
N LEU A 58 13.57 8.00 -16.68
CA LEU A 58 14.68 7.54 -17.53
C LEU A 58 14.26 7.41 -19.00
N MET A 59 13.08 6.84 -19.26
CA MET A 59 12.50 6.73 -20.61
C MET A 59 12.27 8.10 -21.24
N LEU A 60 11.81 9.07 -20.45
CA LEU A 60 11.55 10.44 -20.91
C LEU A 60 12.85 11.15 -21.28
N VAL A 61 13.91 10.99 -20.48
CA VAL A 61 15.25 11.52 -20.78
C VAL A 61 15.82 10.87 -22.05
N TRP A 62 15.76 9.55 -22.17
CA TRP A 62 16.28 8.86 -23.35
C TRP A 62 15.49 9.21 -24.61
N GLY A 63 14.16 9.24 -24.54
CA GLY A 63 13.30 9.68 -25.64
C GLY A 63 13.60 11.12 -26.06
N GLY A 64 13.82 12.01 -25.09
CA GLY A 64 14.22 13.40 -25.29
C GLY A 64 15.56 13.54 -26.00
N ILE A 65 16.59 12.86 -25.51
CA ILE A 65 17.93 12.88 -26.13
C ILE A 65 17.87 12.33 -27.55
N THR A 66 17.15 11.22 -27.76
CA THR A 66 16.99 10.60 -29.09
C THR A 66 16.31 11.56 -30.04
N TRP A 67 15.25 12.25 -29.59
CA TRP A 67 14.52 13.22 -30.40
C TRP A 67 15.41 14.43 -30.75
N MET A 68 16.13 15.00 -29.78
CA MET A 68 17.03 16.13 -29.99
C MET A 68 18.23 15.80 -30.88
N THR A 69 18.78 14.58 -30.80
CA THR A 69 19.95 14.14 -31.58
C THR A 69 19.61 13.55 -32.95
N SER A 70 18.33 13.57 -33.35
CA SER A 70 17.87 12.93 -34.58
C SER A 70 18.31 13.62 -35.88
N SER A 71 18.84 14.84 -35.82
CA SER A 71 19.54 15.54 -36.92
C SER A 71 18.82 15.54 -38.29
N GLY A 72 17.48 15.52 -38.29
CA GLY A 72 16.64 15.51 -39.51
C GLY A 72 16.23 14.14 -40.04
N ASN A 73 16.68 13.03 -39.43
CA ASN A 73 16.20 11.69 -39.78
C ASN A 73 14.78 11.46 -39.22
N ALA A 74 13.78 11.45 -40.12
CA ALA A 74 12.37 11.30 -39.78
C ALA A 74 12.07 10.06 -38.92
N ASP A 75 12.77 8.95 -39.13
CA ASP A 75 12.57 7.72 -38.36
C ASP A 75 12.99 7.88 -36.91
N ARG A 76 14.14 8.54 -36.66
CA ARG A 76 14.62 8.77 -35.29
C ARG A 76 13.78 9.81 -34.56
N VAL A 77 13.33 10.85 -35.27
CA VAL A 77 12.42 11.86 -34.73
C VAL A 77 11.11 11.20 -34.29
N LYS A 78 10.54 10.34 -35.14
CA LYS A 78 9.31 9.62 -34.85
C LYS A 78 9.48 8.69 -33.63
N ARG A 79 10.54 7.88 -33.60
CA ARG A 79 10.82 7.00 -32.45
C ARG A 79 11.01 7.76 -31.14
N GLY A 80 11.75 8.88 -31.15
CA GLY A 80 11.94 9.72 -29.97
C GLY A 80 10.62 10.30 -29.46
N ARG A 81 9.79 10.83 -30.37
CA ARG A 81 8.46 11.36 -30.04
C ARG A 81 7.54 10.27 -29.48
N ASP A 82 7.48 9.11 -30.13
CA ASP A 82 6.65 7.99 -29.69
C ASP A 82 7.08 7.54 -28.28
N THR A 83 8.38 7.45 -28.03
CA THR A 83 8.93 7.09 -26.70
C THR A 83 8.47 8.08 -25.63
N ILE A 84 8.53 9.39 -25.91
CA ILE A 84 8.07 10.43 -24.98
C ILE A 84 6.57 10.32 -24.74
N VAL A 85 5.77 10.12 -25.80
CA VAL A 85 4.31 9.97 -25.70
C VAL A 85 3.95 8.76 -24.82
N TRP A 86 4.59 7.61 -25.05
CA TRP A 86 4.38 6.41 -24.24
C TRP A 86 4.83 6.60 -22.78
N ALA A 87 5.95 7.30 -22.53
CA ALA A 87 6.40 7.62 -21.19
C ALA A 87 5.38 8.51 -20.44
N ILE A 88 4.79 9.50 -21.13
CA ILE A 88 3.75 10.38 -20.56
C ILE A 88 2.49 9.58 -20.23
N PHE A 89 2.03 8.70 -21.12
CA PHE A 89 0.88 7.84 -20.84
C PHE A 89 1.11 6.92 -19.64
N GLY A 90 2.32 6.37 -19.49
CA GLY A 90 2.70 5.60 -18.31
C GLY A 90 2.62 6.42 -17.02
N LEU A 91 3.10 7.67 -17.06
CA LEU A 91 3.03 8.58 -15.91
C LEU A 91 1.59 8.94 -15.54
N ILE A 92 0.74 9.20 -16.53
CA ILE A 92 -0.69 9.48 -16.34
C ILE A 92 -1.39 8.27 -15.73
N ALA A 93 -1.11 7.06 -16.22
CA ALA A 93 -1.70 5.83 -15.69
C ALA A 93 -1.36 5.63 -14.20
N ILE A 94 -0.13 5.95 -13.80
CA ILE A 94 0.29 5.92 -12.40
C ILE A 94 -0.53 6.90 -11.55
N PHE A 95 -0.68 8.15 -12.00
CA PHE A 95 -1.48 9.14 -11.29
C PHE A 95 -2.96 8.73 -11.18
N MET A 96 -3.53 8.17 -12.25
CA MET A 96 -4.90 7.66 -12.25
C MET A 96 -5.09 6.50 -11.27
N SER A 97 -4.14 5.55 -11.25
CA SER A 97 -4.16 4.44 -10.29
C SER A 97 -4.14 4.94 -8.84
N TYR A 98 -3.28 5.92 -8.53
CA TYR A 98 -3.22 6.53 -7.20
C TYR A 98 -4.53 7.24 -6.85
N ALA A 99 -5.11 8.03 -7.76
CA ALA A 99 -6.36 8.73 -7.52
C ALA A 99 -7.51 7.79 -7.16
N ILE A 100 -7.65 6.68 -7.89
CA ILE A 100 -8.70 5.67 -7.64
C ILE A 100 -8.53 5.04 -6.26
N ILE A 101 -7.30 4.68 -5.88
CA ILE A 101 -7.02 4.05 -4.59
C ILE A 101 -7.38 4.98 -3.43
N ASN A 102 -6.96 6.25 -3.49
CA ASN A 102 -7.29 7.23 -2.45
C ASN A 102 -8.79 7.51 -2.38
N PHE A 103 -9.47 7.58 -3.54
CA PHE A 103 -10.92 7.75 -3.58
C PHE A 103 -11.65 6.58 -2.90
N LEU A 104 -11.23 5.33 -3.15
CA LEU A 104 -11.78 4.16 -2.47
C LEU A 104 -11.51 4.17 -0.96
N PHE A 105 -10.33 4.61 -0.53
CA PHE A 105 -9.99 4.72 0.89
C PHE A 105 -10.79 5.78 1.63
N GLU A 106 -10.91 6.97 1.04
CA GLU A 106 -11.64 8.08 1.64
C GLU A 106 -13.14 7.76 1.73
N THR A 107 -13.69 7.12 0.71
CA THR A 107 -15.09 6.64 0.73
C THR A 107 -15.31 5.48 1.70
N ALA A 108 -14.34 4.57 1.86
CA ALA A 108 -14.44 3.44 2.79
C ALA A 108 -14.26 3.84 4.27
N LEU A 109 -13.47 4.88 4.57
CA LEU A 109 -13.26 5.40 5.93
C LEU A 109 -14.32 6.44 6.35
N ALA A 110 -15.17 6.88 5.42
CA ALA A 110 -16.29 7.78 5.69
C ALA A 110 -17.59 7.05 6.13
N GLN A 111 -17.50 5.75 6.44
CA GLN A 111 -18.59 4.91 6.94
C GLN A 111 -18.36 4.53 8.41
#